data_AF-A0A2I3GKF6-F1
#
_entry.id   AF-A0A2I3GKF6-F1
#
_cell.length_a   1.000
_cell.length_b   1.000
_cell.length_c   1.000
_cell.angle_alpha   90.00
_cell.angle_beta   90.00
_cell.angle_gamma   90.00
#
_symmetry.space_group_name_H-M   'P 1'
#
loop_
_entity.id
_entity.type
_entity.pdbx_description
1 polymer ?
#
loop_
_entity_poly.entity_id
_entity_poly.type
_entity_poly.pdbx_seq_one_letter_code
_entity_poly.pdbx_strand_id
1 'polypeptide(L)'
;IDAVNSVQFSNHTGYAHWKGQVLNSDELQELYEGLKLNNMNKYDYVLTVCDPVLGDKWDGEGSMYVPEDLLPVYKEKVVPVADIITPNQFEADGHSSHSEVMDMLHSMGPDTVVITSSDLPSPRGSDYLIVLGSQRRRNPTGSTVMERIRMDIRKVDAVFVGTGDLFAAMLLAWTHKHPNNLKVACEKTVSTLHHVLQRTIQCAKAQAGEGVRPSPMQLELRMVQSKRDIEDPEIVVQATVL
;
A
#
# COMPACT_ATOMS: atom_id res chain seq x y z
N ILE A 1 -9.25 -2.11 -17.38
CA ILE A 1 -9.17 -2.16 -15.91
C ILE A 1 -10.61 -2.30 -15.48
N ASP A 2 -10.91 -3.40 -14.81
CA ASP A 2 -12.26 -3.69 -14.35
C ASP A 2 -12.26 -3.40 -12.84
N ALA A 3 -13.27 -2.66 -12.37
CA ALA A 3 -13.33 -2.20 -10.99
C ALA A 3 -14.66 -2.63 -10.37
N VAL A 4 -14.58 -3.27 -9.19
CA VAL A 4 -15.74 -3.56 -8.35
C VAL A 4 -15.67 -2.64 -7.14
N ASN A 5 -16.60 -1.69 -7.05
CA ASN A 5 -16.64 -0.73 -5.96
C ASN A 5 -17.35 -1.37 -4.75
N SER A 6 -16.60 -1.71 -3.70
CA SER A 6 -17.16 -2.26 -2.46
C SER A 6 -17.98 -1.24 -1.68
N VAL A 7 -17.69 0.05 -1.86
CA VAL A 7 -18.45 1.17 -1.29
C VAL A 7 -18.54 2.29 -2.32
N GLN A 8 -19.58 3.11 -2.21
CA GLN A 8 -19.70 4.34 -2.98
C GLN A 8 -20.11 5.46 -2.02
N PHE A 9 -19.13 6.23 -1.57
CA PHE A 9 -19.33 7.39 -0.70
C PHE A 9 -19.14 8.71 -1.44
N SER A 10 -19.68 9.79 -0.87
CA SER A 10 -19.48 11.16 -1.35
C SER A 10 -18.02 11.60 -1.29
N ASN A 11 -17.26 11.10 -0.31
CA ASN A 11 -15.85 11.38 -0.03
C ASN A 11 -15.33 10.35 1.00
N HIS A 12 -14.03 10.38 1.30
CA HIS A 12 -13.45 9.49 2.31
C HIS A 12 -13.85 9.91 3.74
N THR A 13 -13.75 8.99 4.70
CA THR A 13 -14.23 9.19 6.09
C THR A 13 -13.46 10.23 6.90
N GLY A 14 -12.27 10.63 6.45
CA GLY A 14 -11.53 11.78 7.02
C GLY A 14 -12.18 13.17 6.84
N TYR A 15 -13.29 13.29 6.11
CA TYR A 15 -14.10 14.52 6.08
C TYR A 15 -15.08 14.57 7.26
N ALA A 16 -15.48 15.79 7.66
CA ALA A 16 -16.47 15.99 8.72
C ALA A 16 -17.83 15.32 8.44
N HIS A 17 -18.21 15.20 7.17
CA HIS A 17 -19.46 14.57 6.74
C HIS A 17 -19.24 13.72 5.50
N TRP A 18 -19.81 12.53 5.50
CA TRP A 18 -19.84 11.60 4.37
C TRP A 18 -21.18 10.87 4.32
N LYS A 19 -21.63 10.47 3.12
CA LYS A 19 -22.83 9.67 2.89
C LYS A 19 -22.61 8.74 1.70
N GLY A 20 -23.34 7.62 1.66
CA GLY A 20 -23.35 6.73 0.50
C GLY A 20 -23.79 5.32 0.84
N GLN A 21 -23.33 4.36 0.04
CA GLN A 21 -23.78 2.98 0.05
C GLN A 21 -22.60 2.01 0.20
N VAL A 22 -22.88 0.83 0.75
CA VAL A 22 -21.95 -0.28 0.92
C VAL A 22 -22.50 -1.48 0.16
N LEU A 23 -21.64 -2.13 -0.63
CA LEU A 23 -21.93 -3.37 -1.34
C LEU A 23 -21.85 -4.54 -0.36
N ASN A 24 -22.91 -5.33 -0.25
CA ASN A 24 -22.92 -6.54 0.57
C ASN A 24 -22.41 -7.76 -0.21
N SER A 25 -22.28 -8.91 0.47
CA SER A 25 -21.76 -10.14 -0.13
C SER A 25 -22.61 -10.69 -1.28
N ASP A 26 -23.93 -10.54 -1.21
CA ASP A 26 -24.85 -11.05 -2.23
C ASP A 26 -24.76 -10.19 -3.50
N GLU A 27 -24.65 -8.87 -3.35
CA GLU A 27 -24.45 -7.95 -4.48
C GLU A 27 -23.09 -8.16 -5.15
N LEU A 28 -22.03 -8.43 -4.37
CA LEU A 28 -20.73 -8.80 -4.93
C LEU A 28 -20.80 -10.12 -5.72
N GLN A 29 -21.51 -11.11 -5.18
CA GLN A 29 -21.72 -12.40 -5.83
C GLN A 29 -22.49 -12.23 -7.15
N GLU A 30 -23.52 -11.38 -7.18
CA GLU A 30 -24.29 -11.08 -8.40
C GLU A 30 -23.40 -10.49 -9.52
N LEU A 31 -22.53 -9.53 -9.16
CA LEU A 31 -21.57 -8.96 -10.12
C LEU A 31 -20.61 -10.03 -10.66
N TYR A 32 -20.05 -10.87 -9.78
CA TYR A 32 -19.13 -11.93 -10.18
C TYR A 32 -19.82 -13.00 -11.03
N GLU A 33 -21.07 -13.34 -10.75
CA GLU A 33 -21.88 -14.24 -11.57
C GLU A 33 -22.10 -13.67 -12.97
N GLY A 34 -22.38 -12.37 -13.08
CA GLY A 34 -22.44 -11.67 -14.37
C GLY A 34 -21.15 -11.82 -15.19
N LEU A 35 -19.98 -11.63 -14.55
CA LEU A 35 -18.68 -11.84 -15.21
C LEU A 35 -18.49 -13.30 -15.64
N LYS A 36 -18.85 -14.25 -14.77
CA LYS A 36 -18.72 -15.70 -15.03
C LYS A 36 -19.61 -16.15 -16.19
N LEU A 37 -20.85 -15.68 -16.26
CA LEU A 37 -21.79 -15.99 -17.35
C LEU A 37 -21.26 -15.51 -18.71
N ASN A 38 -20.49 -14.43 -18.72
CA ASN A 38 -19.84 -13.89 -19.90
C ASN A 38 -18.42 -14.46 -20.14
N ASN A 39 -18.01 -15.50 -19.40
CA ASN A 39 -16.67 -16.11 -19.47
C ASN A 39 -15.51 -15.12 -19.21
N MET A 40 -15.75 -14.05 -18.44
CA MET A 40 -14.77 -13.00 -18.13
C MET A 40 -13.89 -13.32 -16.90
N ASN A 41 -13.89 -14.58 -16.45
CA ASN A 41 -13.16 -15.03 -15.26
C ASN A 41 -12.15 -16.16 -15.54
N LYS A 42 -11.71 -16.32 -16.80
CA LYS A 42 -10.71 -17.30 -17.19
C LYS A 42 -9.32 -16.66 -17.24
N TYR A 43 -8.40 -17.15 -16.42
CA TYR A 43 -7.04 -16.66 -16.34
C TYR A 43 -6.05 -17.83 -16.33
N ASP A 44 -4.96 -17.72 -17.10
CA ASP A 44 -3.85 -18.68 -17.05
C ASP A 44 -2.99 -18.49 -15.80
N TYR A 45 -2.93 -17.25 -15.31
CA TYR A 45 -2.20 -16.86 -14.11
C TYR A 45 -2.91 -15.67 -13.46
N VAL A 46 -2.95 -15.67 -12.13
CA VAL A 46 -3.48 -14.57 -11.32
C VAL A 46 -2.37 -14.14 -10.38
N LEU A 47 -2.07 -12.83 -10.39
CA LEU A 47 -1.21 -12.19 -9.40
C LEU A 47 -2.09 -11.33 -8.51
N THR A 48 -2.04 -11.57 -7.21
CA THR A 48 -2.84 -10.88 -6.21
C THR A 48 -1.98 -9.95 -5.36
N VAL A 49 -2.47 -8.73 -5.16
CA VAL A 49 -1.89 -7.76 -4.24
C VAL A 49 -2.94 -7.42 -3.21
N CYS A 50 -2.63 -7.66 -1.94
CA CYS A 50 -3.51 -7.40 -0.83
C CYS A 50 -2.90 -6.30 0.04
N ASP A 51 -3.59 -5.18 0.17
CA ASP A 51 -3.32 -4.19 1.20
C ASP A 51 -4.20 -4.51 2.41
N PRO A 52 -3.68 -5.10 3.49
CA PRO A 52 -4.49 -5.60 4.60
C PRO A 52 -4.88 -4.45 5.53
N VAL A 53 -5.73 -3.54 5.04
CA VAL A 53 -6.15 -2.32 5.74
C VAL A 53 -6.95 -2.71 7.00
N LEU A 54 -6.29 -2.66 8.15
CA LEU A 54 -6.89 -3.00 9.44
C LEU A 54 -6.92 -1.81 10.38
N GLY A 55 -5.88 -0.98 10.36
CA GLY A 55 -5.70 0.09 11.34
C GLY A 55 -4.34 0.76 11.24
N ASP A 56 -4.09 1.72 12.12
CA ASP A 56 -2.84 2.46 12.16
C ASP A 56 -2.54 2.94 13.58
N LYS A 57 -1.31 3.42 13.80
CA LYS A 57 -0.87 4.04 15.04
C LYS A 57 -0.99 5.56 14.96
N TRP A 58 -1.78 6.14 15.85
CA TRP A 58 -1.92 7.58 16.03
C TRP A 58 -1.42 7.95 17.43
N ASP A 59 -0.48 8.90 17.52
CA ASP A 59 0.09 9.38 18.79
C ASP A 59 0.66 8.26 19.70
N GLY A 60 1.10 7.15 19.11
CA GLY A 60 1.66 5.99 19.82
C GLY A 60 0.65 4.91 20.20
N GLU A 61 -0.66 5.14 20.01
CA GLU A 61 -1.71 4.16 20.24
C GLU A 61 -2.23 3.58 18.90
N GLY A 62 -2.34 2.25 18.84
CA GLY A 62 -2.89 1.56 17.68
C GLY A 62 -4.42 1.52 17.72
N SER A 63 -5.07 1.80 16.59
CA SER A 63 -6.53 1.75 16.47
C SER A 63 -6.95 1.06 15.18
N MET A 64 -7.97 0.20 15.27
CA MET A 64 -8.54 -0.48 14.12
C MET A 64 -9.52 0.47 13.38
N TYR A 65 -9.39 0.54 12.06
CA TYR A 65 -10.37 1.21 11.20
C TYR A 65 -11.58 0.34 10.89
N VAL A 66 -11.40 -0.97 11.00
CA VAL A 66 -12.38 -1.98 10.63
C VAL A 66 -12.76 -2.84 11.84
N PRO A 67 -13.93 -3.51 11.80
CA PRO A 67 -14.32 -4.47 12.83
C PRO A 67 -13.24 -5.53 13.13
N GLU A 68 -13.05 -5.86 14.40
CA GLU A 68 -12.01 -6.80 14.86
C GLU A 68 -12.21 -8.23 14.32
N ASP A 69 -13.43 -8.59 13.94
CA ASP A 69 -13.77 -9.89 13.35
C ASP A 69 -13.19 -10.09 11.94
N LEU A 70 -12.68 -9.03 11.29
CA LEU A 70 -11.94 -9.16 10.03
C LEU A 70 -10.50 -9.65 10.21
N LEU A 71 -9.90 -9.47 11.39
CA LEU A 71 -8.51 -9.86 11.62
C LEU A 71 -8.27 -11.36 11.42
N PRO A 72 -9.10 -12.29 11.97
CA PRO A 72 -8.99 -13.71 11.66
C PRO A 72 -9.19 -14.03 10.17
N VAL A 73 -10.10 -13.32 9.49
CA VAL A 73 -10.34 -13.53 8.05
C VAL A 73 -9.09 -13.19 7.25
N TYR A 74 -8.44 -12.06 7.54
CA TYR A 74 -7.18 -11.71 6.88
C TYR A 74 -6.09 -12.76 7.13
N LYS A 75 -5.87 -13.11 8.40
CA LYS A 75 -4.80 -14.05 8.79
C LYS A 75 -5.00 -15.45 8.22
N GLU A 76 -6.23 -15.97 8.22
CA GLU A 76 -6.51 -17.37 7.91
C GLU A 76 -6.98 -17.61 6.47
N LYS A 77 -7.53 -16.59 5.80
CA LYS A 77 -8.16 -16.75 4.47
C LYS A 77 -7.54 -15.88 3.39
N VAL A 78 -7.24 -14.61 3.68
CA VAL A 78 -6.78 -13.65 2.66
C VAL A 78 -5.26 -13.72 2.45
N VAL A 79 -4.46 -13.54 3.51
CA VAL A 79 -3.00 -13.57 3.42
C VAL A 79 -2.47 -14.90 2.83
N PRO A 80 -3.02 -16.07 3.19
CA PRO A 80 -2.53 -17.34 2.64
C PRO A 80 -2.69 -17.52 1.12
N VAL A 81 -3.55 -16.73 0.49
CA VAL A 81 -3.76 -16.76 -0.97
C VAL A 81 -3.23 -15.52 -1.68
N ALA A 82 -2.62 -14.58 -0.94
CA ALA A 82 -2.03 -13.38 -1.50
C ALA A 82 -0.60 -13.65 -2.02
N ASP A 83 -0.24 -13.12 -3.17
CA ASP A 83 1.12 -13.20 -3.72
C ASP A 83 2.01 -12.06 -3.20
N ILE A 84 1.40 -10.87 -3.06
CA ILE A 84 2.03 -9.65 -2.55
C ILE A 84 1.17 -9.05 -1.45
N ILE A 85 1.78 -8.66 -0.33
CA ILE A 85 1.10 -7.89 0.71
C ILE A 85 1.82 -6.57 1.02
N THR A 86 1.04 -5.54 1.38
CA THR A 86 1.55 -4.18 1.67
C THR A 86 1.18 -3.64 3.06
N PRO A 87 1.33 -4.41 4.16
CA PRO A 87 0.93 -3.95 5.48
C PRO A 87 1.73 -2.72 5.94
N ASN A 88 1.15 -1.89 6.80
CA ASN A 88 1.91 -0.99 7.65
C ASN A 88 2.49 -1.72 8.89
N GLN A 89 3.27 -1.05 9.74
CA GLN A 89 3.85 -1.68 10.94
C GLN A 89 2.81 -2.22 11.92
N PHE A 90 1.68 -1.53 12.08
CA PHE A 90 0.61 -1.94 12.99
C PHE A 90 -0.03 -3.26 12.50
N GLU A 91 -0.34 -3.33 11.20
CA GLU A 91 -0.93 -4.49 10.54
C GLU A 91 0.02 -5.69 10.52
N ALA A 92 1.33 -5.45 10.44
CA ALA A 92 2.35 -6.48 10.46
C ALA A 92 2.59 -7.10 11.87
N ASP A 93 1.90 -6.63 12.92
CA ASP A 93 2.02 -7.15 14.30
C ASP A 93 3.48 -7.12 14.83
N GLY A 94 4.24 -6.12 14.36
CA GLY A 94 5.69 -6.10 14.47
C GLY A 94 6.21 -5.43 15.74
N HIS A 95 6.26 -6.18 16.85
CA HIS A 95 7.10 -5.85 18.02
C HIS A 95 8.48 -6.54 17.97
N SER A 96 8.65 -7.52 17.08
CA SER A 96 9.87 -8.33 16.90
C SER A 96 10.84 -7.69 15.89
N SER A 97 11.99 -8.34 15.63
CA SER A 97 12.89 -7.84 14.60
C SER A 97 12.25 -7.95 13.20
N HIS A 98 12.49 -6.97 12.34
CA HIS A 98 11.76 -6.87 11.06
C HIS A 98 12.03 -8.01 10.09
N SER A 99 13.22 -8.62 10.16
CA SER A 99 13.51 -9.85 9.42
C SER A 99 12.51 -10.95 9.81
N GLU A 100 12.31 -11.15 11.11
CA GLU A 100 11.41 -12.18 11.64
C GLU A 100 9.96 -11.90 11.27
N VAL A 101 9.52 -10.63 11.30
CA VAL A 101 8.16 -10.26 10.89
C VAL A 101 7.93 -10.55 9.41
N MET A 102 8.85 -10.17 8.53
CA MET A 102 8.72 -10.49 7.11
C MET A 102 8.80 -12.00 6.85
N ASP A 103 9.65 -12.74 7.57
CA ASP A 103 9.74 -14.20 7.45
C ASP A 103 8.47 -14.91 7.92
N MET A 104 7.86 -14.41 9.01
CA MET A 104 6.55 -14.88 9.48
C MET A 104 5.47 -14.63 8.42
N LEU A 105 5.38 -13.42 7.88
CA LEU A 105 4.42 -13.09 6.82
C LEU A 105 4.63 -13.95 5.58
N HIS A 106 5.88 -14.15 5.17
CA HIS A 106 6.24 -15.09 4.10
C HIS A 106 5.78 -16.52 4.39
N SER A 107 5.87 -16.99 5.63
CA SER A 107 5.42 -18.33 6.02
C SER A 107 3.89 -18.49 5.94
N MET A 108 3.14 -17.39 5.97
CA MET A 108 1.69 -17.42 5.84
C MET A 108 1.23 -17.63 4.39
N GLY A 109 2.04 -17.25 3.40
CA GLY A 109 1.65 -17.32 1.98
C GLY A 109 2.54 -16.48 1.06
N PRO A 110 2.51 -15.13 1.17
CA PRO A 110 3.02 -14.24 0.14
C PRO A 110 4.51 -14.38 -0.12
N ASP A 111 4.88 -14.37 -1.40
CA ASP A 111 6.27 -14.36 -1.82
C ASP A 111 6.86 -12.94 -1.82
N THR A 112 6.03 -11.90 -1.84
CA THR A 112 6.48 -10.51 -1.71
C THR A 112 5.77 -9.83 -0.53
N VAL A 113 6.56 -9.27 0.38
CA VAL A 113 6.07 -8.54 1.56
C VAL A 113 6.72 -7.16 1.55
N VAL A 114 5.91 -6.11 1.63
CA VAL A 114 6.41 -4.74 1.77
C VAL A 114 5.76 -4.07 2.96
N ILE A 115 6.53 -3.81 4.01
CA ILE A 115 6.08 -3.00 5.15
C ILE A 115 6.16 -1.53 4.72
N THR A 116 4.99 -0.93 4.44
CA THR A 116 4.84 0.37 3.76
C THR A 116 5.20 1.58 4.62
N SER A 117 5.20 1.43 5.93
CA SER A 117 5.62 2.44 6.89
C SER A 117 5.95 1.80 8.23
N SER A 118 6.95 2.34 8.92
CA SER A 118 7.27 1.97 10.30
C SER A 118 7.98 3.12 11.02
N ASP A 119 7.82 3.16 12.34
CA ASP A 119 8.42 4.11 13.28
C ASP A 119 9.85 3.73 13.68
N LEU A 120 10.53 2.99 12.81
CA LEU A 120 11.90 2.59 13.08
C LEU A 120 12.86 3.76 13.02
N PRO A 121 13.90 3.72 13.87
CA PRO A 121 14.92 4.74 13.83
C PRO A 121 15.58 4.72 12.45
N SER A 122 15.61 5.90 11.83
CA SER A 122 16.40 6.17 10.65
C SER A 122 17.75 6.76 11.06
N PRO A 123 18.87 6.31 10.49
CA PRO A 123 20.16 6.98 10.66
C PRO A 123 20.16 8.42 10.09
N ARG A 124 19.14 8.79 9.29
CA ARG A 124 18.97 10.11 8.70
C ARG A 124 18.22 11.09 9.61
N GLY A 125 17.68 10.63 10.75
CA GLY A 125 16.96 11.44 11.73
C GLY A 125 15.48 11.06 11.90
N SER A 126 14.81 11.67 12.87
CA SER A 126 13.42 11.40 13.25
C SER A 126 12.38 11.75 12.18
N ASP A 127 12.76 12.61 11.23
CA ASP A 127 11.88 13.06 10.14
C ASP A 127 11.78 12.04 9.00
N TYR A 128 12.27 10.82 9.19
CA TYR A 128 12.24 9.74 8.21
C TYR A 128 11.39 8.58 8.73
N LEU A 129 10.60 7.99 7.84
CA LEU A 129 9.92 6.71 8.02
C LEU A 129 10.65 5.63 7.24
N ILE A 130 10.54 4.39 7.71
CA ILE A 130 11.21 3.26 7.08
C ILE A 130 10.22 2.38 6.32
N VAL A 131 10.57 2.09 5.07
CA VAL A 131 9.94 1.05 4.25
C VAL A 131 10.88 -0.13 4.17
N LEU A 132 10.33 -1.32 4.35
CA LEU A 132 11.05 -2.58 4.22
C LEU A 132 10.38 -3.44 3.15
N GLY A 133 11.18 -4.07 2.30
CA GLY A 133 10.69 -5.00 1.30
C GLY A 133 11.45 -6.31 1.38
N SER A 134 10.74 -7.42 1.19
CA SER A 134 11.32 -8.75 1.07
C SER A 134 10.60 -9.52 -0.03
N GLN A 135 11.35 -10.13 -0.93
CA GLN A 135 10.80 -10.98 -1.99
C GLN A 135 11.55 -12.31 -2.06
N ARG A 136 10.80 -13.40 -1.92
CA ARG A 136 11.26 -14.77 -2.18
C ARG A 136 11.05 -15.09 -3.65
N ARG A 137 12.03 -15.73 -4.26
CA ARG A 137 11.89 -16.29 -5.61
C ARG A 137 12.48 -17.67 -5.65
N ARG A 138 11.85 -18.54 -6.43
CA ARG A 138 12.40 -19.86 -6.72
C ARG A 138 13.18 -19.81 -8.02
N ASN A 139 14.47 -20.10 -7.96
CA ASN A 139 15.28 -20.23 -9.16
C ASN A 139 14.92 -21.51 -9.91
N PRO A 140 15.25 -21.60 -11.23
CA PRO A 140 15.05 -22.82 -12.01
C PRO A 140 15.74 -24.06 -11.43
N THR A 141 16.80 -23.85 -10.64
CA THR A 141 17.54 -24.90 -9.92
C THR A 141 16.83 -25.42 -8.67
N GLY A 142 15.66 -24.86 -8.32
CA GLY A 142 14.88 -25.20 -7.14
C GLY A 142 15.28 -24.47 -5.85
N SER A 143 16.40 -23.74 -5.86
CA SER A 143 16.83 -22.93 -4.71
C SER A 143 15.97 -21.68 -4.53
N THR A 144 15.56 -21.38 -3.31
CA THR A 144 14.92 -20.10 -2.98
C THR A 144 15.99 -19.04 -2.77
N VAL A 145 15.87 -17.93 -3.49
CA VAL A 145 16.62 -16.70 -3.25
C VAL A 145 15.70 -15.68 -2.59
N MET A 146 16.27 -14.85 -1.73
CA MET A 146 15.54 -13.80 -1.03
C MET A 146 16.25 -12.47 -1.27
N GLU A 147 15.52 -11.47 -1.75
CA GLU A 147 15.98 -10.09 -1.88
C GLU A 147 15.33 -9.27 -0.77
N ARG A 148 16.13 -8.55 0.01
CA ARG A 148 15.63 -7.65 1.05
C ARG A 148 16.15 -6.25 0.84
N ILE A 149 15.28 -5.28 1.06
CA ILE A 149 15.57 -3.88 0.88
C ILE A 149 15.05 -3.04 2.04
N ARG A 150 15.70 -1.90 2.24
CA ARG A 150 15.29 -0.83 3.14
C ARG A 150 15.30 0.51 2.40
N MET A 151 14.29 1.33 2.65
CA MET A 151 14.26 2.72 2.19
C MET A 151 13.93 3.66 3.35
N ASP A 152 14.63 4.78 3.39
CA ASP A 152 14.44 5.85 4.37
C ASP A 152 13.77 7.03 3.67
N ILE A 153 12.47 7.20 3.91
CA ILE A 153 11.61 8.18 3.23
C ILE A 153 11.33 9.34 4.17
N ARG A 154 11.51 10.58 3.69
CA ARG A 154 11.20 11.76 4.50
C ARG A 154 9.70 11.87 4.75
N LYS A 155 9.30 12.01 6.01
CA LYS A 155 7.93 12.28 6.43
C LYS A 155 7.46 13.61 5.85
N VAL A 156 6.19 13.66 5.46
CA VAL A 156 5.50 14.90 5.09
C VAL A 156 4.59 15.26 6.25
N ASP A 157 4.70 16.48 6.76
CA ASP A 157 3.88 16.98 7.88
C ASP A 157 2.44 17.29 7.41
N ALA A 158 1.72 16.22 7.07
CA ALA A 158 0.30 16.20 6.71
C ALA A 158 -0.21 14.75 6.72
N VAL A 159 -1.49 14.59 7.00
CA VAL A 159 -2.18 13.30 6.93
C VAL A 159 -2.87 13.18 5.58
N PHE A 160 -2.51 12.17 4.80
CA PHE A 160 -3.11 11.89 3.50
C PHE A 160 -3.94 10.62 3.59
N VAL A 161 -5.03 10.58 2.81
CA VAL A 161 -5.86 9.39 2.65
C VAL A 161 -5.67 8.85 1.23
N GLY A 162 -5.65 7.54 1.06
CA GLY A 162 -5.46 6.87 -0.24
C GLY A 162 -4.01 6.64 -0.65
N THR A 163 -3.03 6.95 0.20
CA THR A 163 -1.61 6.70 -0.09
C THR A 163 -1.27 5.21 -0.10
N GLY A 164 -1.89 4.40 0.77
CA GLY A 164 -1.76 2.94 0.77
C GLY A 164 -2.30 2.33 -0.51
N ASP A 165 -3.52 2.72 -0.91
CA ASP A 165 -4.14 2.29 -2.16
C ASP A 165 -3.27 2.61 -3.39
N LEU A 166 -2.74 3.84 -3.46
CA LEU A 166 -1.84 4.24 -4.53
C LEU A 166 -0.52 3.44 -4.49
N PHE A 167 0.03 3.21 -3.29
CA PHE A 167 1.25 2.42 -3.13
C PHE A 167 1.08 1.00 -3.65
N ALA A 168 0.02 0.30 -3.24
CA ALA A 168 -0.28 -1.06 -3.66
C ALA A 168 -0.49 -1.15 -5.17
N ALA A 169 -1.25 -0.21 -5.76
CA ALA A 169 -1.48 -0.15 -7.20
C ALA A 169 -0.18 0.08 -8.00
N MET A 170 0.69 0.98 -7.53
CA MET A 170 1.97 1.23 -8.19
C MET A 170 2.95 0.07 -7.98
N LEU A 171 2.96 -0.56 -6.81
CA LEU A 171 3.77 -1.75 -6.54
C LEU A 171 3.37 -2.89 -7.47
N LEU A 172 2.08 -3.14 -7.69
CA LEU A 172 1.60 -4.10 -8.66
C LEU A 172 2.18 -3.81 -10.06
N ALA A 173 2.05 -2.56 -10.54
CA ALA A 173 2.53 -2.18 -11.85
C ALA A 173 4.05 -2.35 -12.01
N TRP A 174 4.83 -1.95 -10.99
CA TRP A 174 6.29 -2.00 -11.07
C TRP A 174 6.87 -3.38 -10.79
N THR A 175 6.25 -4.19 -9.94
CA THR A 175 6.62 -5.62 -9.77
C THR A 175 6.26 -6.42 -11.01
N HIS A 176 5.19 -6.09 -11.72
CA HIS A 176 4.90 -6.68 -13.03
C HIS A 176 5.98 -6.34 -14.08
N LYS A 177 6.46 -5.08 -14.12
CA LYS A 177 7.55 -4.66 -15.02
C LYS A 177 8.93 -5.18 -14.60
N HIS A 178 9.13 -5.39 -13.31
CA HIS A 178 10.40 -5.81 -12.70
C HIS A 178 10.19 -7.01 -11.76
N PRO A 179 9.73 -8.17 -12.28
CA PRO A 179 9.35 -9.31 -11.44
C PRO A 179 10.54 -9.88 -10.67
N ASN A 180 11.75 -9.63 -11.19
CA ASN A 180 13.00 -10.09 -10.62
C ASN A 180 13.86 -8.97 -10.00
N ASN A 181 13.28 -7.81 -9.67
CA ASN A 181 14.04 -6.72 -9.04
C ASN A 181 13.14 -5.91 -8.10
N LEU A 182 13.01 -6.37 -6.85
CA LEU A 182 12.16 -5.72 -5.86
C LEU A 182 12.70 -4.32 -5.55
N LYS A 183 14.03 -4.17 -5.49
CA LYS A 183 14.69 -2.87 -5.30
C LYS A 183 14.16 -1.83 -6.28
N VAL A 184 14.22 -2.09 -7.58
CA VAL A 184 13.78 -1.13 -8.61
C VAL A 184 12.27 -0.91 -8.55
N ALA A 185 11.49 -1.98 -8.32
CA ALA A 185 10.04 -1.85 -8.23
C ALA A 185 9.64 -0.90 -7.08
N CYS A 186 10.23 -1.09 -5.91
CA CYS A 186 9.98 -0.27 -4.74
C CYS A 186 10.53 1.16 -4.88
N GLU A 187 11.72 1.35 -5.46
CA GLU A 187 12.27 2.70 -5.72
C GLU A 187 11.34 3.52 -6.63
N LYS A 188 10.78 2.90 -7.68
CA LYS A 188 9.81 3.57 -8.57
C LYS A 188 8.47 3.83 -7.89
N THR A 189 7.94 2.88 -7.13
CA THR A 189 6.71 3.05 -6.35
C THR A 189 6.85 4.21 -5.37
N VAL A 190 7.89 4.18 -4.52
CA VAL A 190 8.13 5.22 -3.51
C VAL A 190 8.38 6.59 -4.15
N SER A 191 9.12 6.63 -5.27
CA SER A 191 9.35 7.89 -5.98
C SER A 191 8.06 8.45 -6.59
N THR A 192 7.17 7.60 -7.12
CA THR A 192 5.84 8.02 -7.56
C THR A 192 5.06 8.68 -6.42
N LEU A 193 5.02 8.04 -5.26
CA LEU A 193 4.35 8.56 -4.07
C LEU A 193 4.97 9.89 -3.63
N HIS A 194 6.31 10.00 -3.62
CA HIS A 194 7.00 11.25 -3.29
C HIS A 194 6.54 12.41 -4.17
N HIS A 195 6.54 12.24 -5.49
CA HIS A 195 6.15 13.30 -6.43
C HIS A 195 4.67 13.69 -6.28
N VAL A 196 3.79 12.71 -6.11
CA VAL A 196 2.35 12.95 -5.89
C VAL A 196 2.14 13.72 -4.58
N LEU A 197 2.76 13.29 -3.48
CA LEU A 197 2.63 13.92 -2.17
C LEU A 197 3.23 15.32 -2.13
N GLN A 198 4.40 15.52 -2.74
CA GLN A 198 5.04 16.83 -2.82
C GLN A 198 4.18 17.82 -3.60
N ARG A 199 3.62 17.42 -4.75
CA ARG A 199 2.69 18.25 -5.50
C ARG A 199 1.43 18.54 -4.70
N THR A 200 0.90 17.54 -4.02
CA THR A 200 -0.31 17.66 -3.21
C THR A 200 -0.12 18.67 -2.07
N ILE A 201 0.94 18.54 -1.27
CA ILE A 201 1.18 19.43 -0.14
C ILE A 201 1.50 20.86 -0.57
N GLN A 202 2.19 21.05 -1.71
CA GLN A 202 2.44 22.38 -2.26
C GLN A 202 1.15 23.08 -2.66
N CYS A 203 0.26 22.38 -3.39
CA CYS A 203 -1.06 22.92 -3.75
C CYS A 203 -1.92 23.18 -2.50
N ALA A 204 -1.91 22.26 -1.54
CA ALA A 204 -2.71 22.35 -0.33
C ALA A 204 -2.31 23.57 0.52
N LYS A 205 -1.00 23.78 0.74
CA LYS A 205 -0.48 24.96 1.48
C LYS A 205 -0.79 26.27 0.76
N ALA A 206 -0.67 26.30 -0.57
CA ALA A 206 -1.01 27.49 -1.35
C ALA A 206 -2.50 27.85 -1.25
N GLN A 207 -3.39 26.86 -1.13
CA GLN A 207 -4.83 27.08 -0.96
C GLN A 207 -5.23 27.42 0.48
N ALA A 208 -4.54 26.87 1.48
CA ALA A 208 -4.85 27.09 2.89
C ALA A 208 -4.38 28.47 3.39
N GLY A 209 -3.28 28.98 2.84
CA GLY A 209 -2.63 30.19 3.31
C GLY A 209 -1.49 29.91 4.29
N GLU A 210 -0.63 30.91 4.49
CA GLU A 210 0.57 30.78 5.31
C GLU A 210 0.22 30.55 6.79
N GLY A 211 0.89 29.57 7.42
CA GLY A 211 0.64 29.19 8.81
C GLY A 211 -0.65 28.41 9.08
N VAL A 212 -1.49 28.17 8.06
CA VAL A 212 -2.74 27.42 8.19
C VAL A 212 -2.53 25.96 7.81
N ARG A 213 -2.96 25.03 8.66
CA ARG A 213 -2.98 23.60 8.33
C ARG A 213 -4.03 23.33 7.24
N PRO A 214 -3.67 22.69 6.12
CA PRO A 214 -4.63 22.36 5.08
C PRO A 214 -5.73 21.40 5.58
N SER A 215 -6.95 21.61 5.09
CA SER A 215 -8.10 20.73 5.32
C SER A 215 -7.99 19.42 4.53
N PRO A 216 -8.74 18.35 4.89
CA PRO A 216 -8.79 17.11 4.12
C PRO A 216 -9.06 17.32 2.62
N MET A 217 -10.00 18.22 2.29
CA MET A 217 -10.31 18.60 0.91
C MET A 217 -9.12 19.18 0.14
N GLN A 218 -8.28 19.97 0.80
CA GLN A 218 -7.10 20.57 0.16
C GLN A 218 -5.99 19.53 -0.03
N LEU A 219 -5.96 18.49 0.82
CA LEU A 219 -5.01 17.39 0.82
C LEU A 219 -5.39 16.21 -0.08
N GLU A 220 -6.51 16.28 -0.80
CA GLU A 220 -6.84 15.31 -1.85
C GLU A 220 -5.68 15.16 -2.84
N LEU A 221 -5.30 13.90 -3.09
CA LEU A 221 -4.14 13.57 -3.91
C LEU A 221 -4.26 14.18 -5.30
N ARG A 222 -3.21 14.87 -5.74
CA ARG A 222 -3.15 15.51 -7.06
C ARG A 222 -2.84 14.51 -8.16
N MET A 223 -3.70 13.50 -8.30
CA MET A 223 -3.53 12.34 -9.17
C MET A 223 -3.39 12.73 -10.64
N VAL A 224 -4.36 13.47 -11.18
CA VAL A 224 -4.39 13.86 -12.60
C VAL A 224 -3.18 14.73 -12.96
N GLN A 225 -2.81 15.64 -12.07
CA GLN A 225 -1.68 16.55 -12.27
C GLN A 225 -0.33 15.81 -12.17
N SER A 226 -0.30 14.63 -11.54
CA SER A 226 0.89 13.81 -11.35
C SER A 226 1.03 12.69 -12.40
N LYS A 227 0.22 12.71 -13.47
CA LYS A 227 0.22 11.67 -14.51
C LYS A 227 1.61 11.33 -15.03
N ARG A 228 2.45 12.34 -15.32
CA ARG A 228 3.81 12.13 -15.85
C ARG A 228 4.70 11.40 -14.85
N ASP A 229 4.61 11.76 -13.58
CA ASP A 229 5.42 11.14 -12.52
C ASP A 229 4.93 9.73 -12.19
N ILE A 230 3.65 9.43 -12.43
CA ILE A 230 3.10 8.06 -12.35
C ILE A 230 3.58 7.21 -13.53
N GLU A 231 3.62 7.78 -14.74
CA GLU A 231 4.06 7.09 -15.96
C GLU A 231 5.56 6.74 -15.92
N ASP A 232 6.41 7.70 -15.54
CA ASP A 232 7.86 7.51 -15.42
C ASP A 232 8.46 8.38 -14.28
N PRO A 233 8.45 7.87 -13.04
CA PRO A 233 8.96 8.62 -11.89
C PRO A 233 10.48 8.76 -11.96
N GLU A 234 10.99 9.97 -11.80
CA GLU A 234 12.40 10.21 -11.45
C GLU A 234 12.68 9.59 -10.07
N ILE A 235 13.77 8.82 -9.96
CA ILE A 235 14.14 8.14 -8.72
C ILE A 235 14.70 9.14 -7.71
N VAL A 236 13.96 9.36 -6.63
CA VAL A 236 14.30 10.32 -5.56
C VAL A 236 14.63 9.63 -4.22
N VAL A 237 14.41 8.31 -4.15
CA VAL A 237 14.77 7.47 -3.00
C VAL A 237 15.57 6.28 -3.51
N GLN A 238 16.71 6.03 -2.87
CA GLN A 238 17.51 4.83 -3.12
C GLN A 238 17.28 3.80 -2.02
N ALA A 239 17.00 2.58 -2.43
CA ALA A 239 16.88 1.43 -1.55
C ALA A 239 18.28 0.87 -1.24
N THR A 240 18.51 0.55 0.03
CA THR A 240 19.68 -0.20 0.50
C THR A 240 19.33 -1.68 0.52
N VAL A 241 20.18 -2.52 -0.07
CA VAL A 241 20.04 -3.99 0.02
C VAL A 241 20.53 -4.44 1.40
N LEU A 242 19.75 -5.29 2.06
CA LEU A 242 20.03 -5.82 3.39
C LEU A 242 20.70 -7.20 3.33
#